data_AF-A0AAW2J1K6-F1
#
_entry.id   AF-A0AAW2J1K6-F1
#
_cell.length_a   1.000
_cell.length_b   1.000
_cell.length_c   1.000
_cell.angle_alpha   90.00
_cell.angle_beta   90.00
_cell.angle_gamma   90.00
#
_symmetry.space_group_name_H-M   'P 1'
#
loop_
_entity.id
_entity.type
_entity.pdbx_description
1 polymer ?
#
loop_
_entity_poly.entity_id
_entity_poly.type
_entity_poly.pdbx_seq_one_letter_code
_entity_poly.pdbx_strand_id
1 'polypeptide(L)'
;MKDKLNAQKDLKIICNGLELEVDERRLNMMPKALYTLTKEQKRRICEWISYFKFPDGYASNLARCINMKELRMHGMKSYDYHVFMQKLILITFHQMFPEPV
;
A
#
# COMPACT_ATOMS: atom_id res chain seq x y z
N MET A 1 -1.09 21.49 -1.19
CA MET A 1 -2.28 21.25 -0.33
C MET A 1 -3.58 21.08 -1.14
N LYS A 2 -3.64 21.58 -2.38
CA LYS A 2 -4.80 21.47 -3.30
C LYS A 2 -4.99 20.06 -3.90
N ASP A 3 -3.89 19.36 -4.19
CA ASP A 3 -3.92 18.05 -4.87
C ASP A 3 -4.58 16.95 -4.05
N LYS A 4 -4.44 17.04 -2.72
CA LYS A 4 -4.98 16.05 -1.79
C LYS A 4 -6.51 16.04 -1.76
N LEU A 5 -7.13 17.21 -1.89
CA LEU A 5 -8.59 17.35 -1.87
C LEU A 5 -9.21 16.81 -3.17
N ASN A 6 -8.59 17.10 -4.31
CA ASN A 6 -9.03 16.58 -5.61
C ASN A 6 -8.91 15.05 -5.66
N ALA A 7 -7.77 14.50 -5.24
CA ALA A 7 -7.59 13.05 -5.17
C ALA A 7 -8.64 12.35 -4.29
N GLN A 8 -9.14 13.01 -3.23
CA GLN A 8 -10.17 12.45 -2.37
C GLN A 8 -11.57 12.50 -3.02
N LYS A 9 -11.87 13.56 -3.78
CA LYS A 9 -13.08 13.63 -4.60
C LYS A 9 -13.07 12.54 -5.67
N ASP A 10 -11.93 12.34 -6.32
CA ASP A 10 -11.75 11.28 -7.31
C ASP A 10 -11.96 9.90 -6.69
N LEU A 11 -11.40 9.64 -5.49
CA LEU A 11 -11.63 8.39 -4.77
C LEU A 11 -13.11 8.16 -4.41
N LYS A 12 -13.86 9.21 -4.04
CA LYS A 12 -15.30 9.10 -3.77
C LYS A 12 -16.10 8.73 -5.02
N ILE A 13 -15.67 9.20 -6.19
CA ILE A 13 -16.30 8.88 -7.49
C ILE A 13 -15.92 7.46 -7.94
N ILE A 14 -14.65 7.09 -7.82
CA ILE A 14 -14.11 5.81 -8.33
C ILE A 14 -14.50 4.64 -7.41
N CYS A 15 -14.43 4.84 -6.09
CA CYS A 15 -14.74 3.81 -5.11
C CYS A 15 -16.18 4.01 -4.61
N ASN A 16 -17.14 3.49 -5.37
CA ASN A 16 -18.60 3.65 -5.22
C ASN A 16 -19.22 3.03 -3.93
N GLY A 17 -18.49 3.04 -2.81
CA GLY A 17 -18.90 2.40 -1.55
C GLY A 17 -17.94 2.63 -0.36
N LEU A 18 -16.91 3.47 -0.47
CA LEU A 18 -16.20 3.95 0.71
C LEU A 18 -16.97 5.16 1.27
N GLU A 19 -17.69 4.98 2.38
CA GLU A 19 -18.19 6.09 3.21
C GLU A 19 -17.01 6.90 3.74
N LEU A 20 -16.46 7.76 2.90
CA LEU A 20 -15.57 8.83 3.32
C LEU A 20 -16.46 9.94 3.86
N GLU A 21 -16.76 9.89 5.16
CA GLU A 21 -17.37 11.01 5.87
C GLU A 21 -16.40 12.20 5.85
N VAL A 22 -16.54 13.05 4.84
CA VAL A 22 -15.86 14.34 4.78
C VAL A 22 -16.74 15.33 5.55
N ASP A 23 -16.54 15.41 6.85
CA ASP A 23 -17.14 16.47 7.67
C ASP A 23 -16.39 17.79 7.41
N GLU A 24 -17.06 18.76 6.79
CA GLU A 24 -16.50 20.08 6.47
C GLU A 24 -16.03 20.85 7.71
N ARG A 25 -16.54 20.52 8.92
CA ARG A 25 -16.07 21.12 10.18
C ARG A 25 -14.83 20.45 10.75
N ARG A 26 -14.50 19.23 10.29
CA ARG A 26 -13.31 18.45 10.67
C ARG A 26 -12.27 18.40 9.56
N LEU A 27 -12.15 19.45 8.76
CA LEU A 27 -11.11 19.59 7.73
C LEU A 27 -9.68 19.32 8.27
N ASN A 28 -9.47 19.52 9.59
CA ASN A 28 -8.19 19.29 10.28
C ASN A 28 -8.02 17.87 10.86
N MET A 29 -9.07 17.05 10.87
CA MET A 29 -9.06 15.67 11.36
C MET A 29 -9.57 14.76 10.25
N MET A 30 -8.72 14.57 9.24
CA MET A 30 -8.98 13.60 8.19
C MET A 30 -9.32 12.24 8.80
N PRO A 31 -10.47 11.63 8.45
CA PRO A 31 -10.70 10.24 8.81
C PRO A 31 -9.56 9.40 8.24
N LYS A 32 -9.02 8.49 9.04
CA LYS A 32 -8.02 7.53 8.55
C LYS A 32 -8.62 6.87 7.30
N ALA A 33 -7.83 6.78 6.22
CA ALA A 33 -8.24 6.02 5.06
C ALA A 33 -8.70 4.63 5.53
N LEU A 34 -9.83 4.15 5.02
CA LEU A 34 -10.44 2.88 5.45
C LEU A 34 -9.46 1.70 5.43
N TYR A 35 -8.39 1.80 4.63
CA TYR A 35 -7.31 0.81 4.52
C TYR A 35 -5.95 1.32 5.03
N THR A 36 -5.93 2.03 6.16
CA THR A 36 -4.66 2.44 6.79
C THR A 36 -4.02 1.25 7.50
N LEU A 37 -2.87 0.80 7.01
CA LEU A 37 -2.07 -0.21 7.71
C LEU A 37 -1.60 0.31 9.07
N THR A 38 -1.80 -0.50 10.11
CA THR A 38 -1.20 -0.33 11.44
C THR A 38 0.32 -0.38 11.35
N LYS A 39 1.02 0.11 12.39
CA LYS A 39 2.48 0.09 12.43
C LYS A 39 3.00 -1.35 12.38
N GLU A 40 2.31 -2.26 13.05
CA GLU A 40 2.60 -3.69 13.13
C GLU A 40 2.41 -4.37 11.77
N GLN A 41 1.32 -4.05 11.06
CA GLN A 41 1.09 -4.54 9.69
C GLN A 41 2.17 -4.02 8.73
N LYS A 42 2.53 -2.73 8.81
CA LYS A 42 3.62 -2.17 8.01
C LYS A 42 4.95 -2.88 8.28
N ARG A 43 5.26 -3.15 9.56
CA ARG A 43 6.47 -3.89 9.94
C ARG A 43 6.49 -5.29 9.33
N ARG A 44 5.40 -6.06 9.45
CA ARG A 44 5.31 -7.40 8.86
C ARG A 44 5.50 -7.38 7.35
N ILE A 45 4.89 -6.42 6.65
CA ILE A 45 5.04 -6.27 5.21
C ILE A 45 6.49 -5.93 4.85
N CYS A 46 7.11 -4.97 5.54
CA CYS A 46 8.50 -4.60 5.29
C CYS A 46 9.48 -5.76 5.57
N GLU A 47 9.26 -6.52 6.65
CA GLU A 47 10.04 -7.73 6.96
C GLU A 47 9.88 -8.77 5.85
N TRP A 48 8.64 -9.09 5.46
CA TRP A 48 8.37 -10.04 4.39
C TRP A 48 9.08 -9.65 3.08
N ILE A 49 8.97 -8.39 2.65
CA ILE A 49 9.65 -7.89 1.44
C ILE A 49 11.18 -7.94 1.59
N SER A 50 11.72 -7.73 2.80
CA SER A 50 13.17 -7.77 3.03
C SER A 50 13.76 -9.17 2.90
N TYR A 51 12.98 -10.21 3.19
CA TYR A 51 13.37 -11.61 2.98
C TYR A 51 13.01 -12.12 1.59
N PHE A 52 12.07 -11.47 0.91
CA PHE A 52 11.58 -11.89 -0.39
C PHE A 52 12.65 -11.71 -1.48
N LYS A 53 12.97 -12.81 -2.18
CA LYS A 53 13.86 -12.83 -3.34
C LYS A 53 13.28 -13.73 -4.41
N PHE A 54 13.34 -13.28 -5.66
CA PHE A 54 13.02 -14.11 -6.82
C PHE A 54 14.19 -15.08 -7.07
N PRO A 55 13.96 -16.41 -7.08
CA PRO A 55 15.04 -17.41 -7.19
C PRO A 55 15.75 -17.39 -8.55
N ASP A 56 15.06 -16.95 -9.59
CA ASP A 56 15.53 -16.80 -10.97
C ASP A 56 16.09 -15.40 -11.28
N GLY A 57 16.08 -14.49 -10.30
CA GLY A 57 16.46 -13.09 -10.51
C GLY A 57 15.46 -12.28 -11.33
N TYR A 58 14.20 -12.75 -11.44
CA TYR A 58 13.14 -12.09 -12.22
C TYR A 58 12.97 -10.61 -11.89
N ALA A 59 13.15 -10.21 -10.63
CA ALA A 59 13.29 -8.82 -10.24
C ALA A 59 14.51 -8.61 -9.34
N SER A 60 14.94 -7.35 -9.26
CA SER A 60 16.01 -6.96 -8.37
C SER A 60 15.65 -7.27 -6.91
N ASN A 61 16.67 -7.52 -6.08
CA ASN A 61 16.47 -7.69 -4.65
C ASN A 61 15.77 -6.44 -4.03
N LEU A 62 14.48 -6.57 -3.70
CA LEU A 62 13.63 -5.50 -3.16
C LEU A 62 14.03 -5.08 -1.75
N ALA A 63 14.77 -5.92 -1.02
CA ALA A 63 15.28 -5.58 0.30
C ALA A 63 16.09 -4.28 0.32
N ARG A 64 16.77 -3.95 -0.80
CA ARG A 64 17.53 -2.69 -0.95
C ARG A 64 16.63 -1.44 -0.86
N CYS A 65 15.34 -1.60 -1.14
CA CYS A 65 14.37 -0.51 -1.17
C CYS A 65 13.67 -0.33 0.18
N ILE A 66 13.91 -1.19 1.17
CA ILE A 66 13.19 -1.18 2.45
C ILE A 66 13.98 -0.41 3.50
N ASN A 67 13.33 0.59 4.11
CA ASN A 67 13.81 1.22 5.34
C ASN A 67 13.01 0.69 6.52
N MET A 68 13.64 -0.18 7.32
CA MET A 68 13.02 -0.78 8.51
C MET A 68 12.82 0.21 9.67
N LYS A 69 13.56 1.32 9.71
CA LYS A 69 13.38 2.36 10.74
C LYS A 69 12.12 3.17 10.48
N GLU A 70 11.90 3.54 9.22
CA GLU A 70 10.75 4.35 8.82
C GLU A 70 9.53 3.53 8.39
N LEU A 71 9.68 2.22 8.23
CA LEU A 71 8.68 1.29 7.69
C LEU A 71 8.16 1.75 6.32
N ARG A 72 9.10 2.13 5.44
CA ARG A 72 8.83 2.68 4.11
C ARG A 72 9.67 2.00 3.03
N MET A 73 9.14 2.04 1.81
CA MET A 73 9.85 1.64 0.60
C MET A 73 10.31 2.88 -0.17
N HIS A 74 11.56 2.89 -0.63
CA HIS A 74 12.13 3.97 -1.43
C HIS A 74 13.10 3.45 -2.50
N GLY A 75 13.26 4.19 -3.59
CA GLY A 75 14.27 3.89 -4.62
C GLY A 75 14.01 2.61 -5.41
N MET A 76 12.75 2.20 -5.53
CA MET A 76 12.37 1.08 -6.38
C MET A 76 12.40 1.51 -7.85
N LYS A 77 13.05 0.73 -8.72
CA LYS A 77 13.05 1.01 -10.16
C LYS A 77 11.68 0.70 -10.75
N SER A 78 11.32 1.34 -11.87
CA SER A 78 10.00 1.16 -12.51
C SER A 78 9.67 -0.30 -12.81
N TYR A 79 10.66 -1.09 -13.25
CA TYR A 79 10.50 -2.52 -13.49
C TYR A 79 10.15 -3.29 -12.21
N ASP A 80 10.93 -3.10 -11.15
CA ASP A 80 10.70 -3.74 -9.85
C ASP A 80 9.35 -3.31 -9.25
N TYR A 81 8.94 -2.06 -9.47
CA TYR A 81 7.64 -1.54 -9.07
C TYR A 81 6.50 -2.21 -9.82
N HIS A 82 6.63 -2.39 -11.13
CA HIS A 82 5.66 -3.12 -11.93
C HIS A 82 5.49 -4.56 -11.43
N VAL A 83 6.60 -5.25 -11.15
CA VAL A 83 6.56 -6.61 -10.58
C VAL A 83 5.91 -6.61 -9.20
N PHE A 84 6.24 -5.64 -8.34
CA PHE A 84 5.64 -5.50 -7.02
C PHE A 84 4.12 -5.32 -7.09
N MET A 85 3.64 -4.38 -7.91
CA MET A 85 2.22 -4.09 -8.05
C MET A 85 1.43 -5.23 -8.71
N GLN A 86 1.99 -5.88 -9.73
CA GLN A 86 1.28 -6.92 -10.48
C GLN A 86 1.36 -8.30 -9.83
N LYS A 87 2.43 -8.61 -9.11
CA LYS A 87 2.64 -9.96 -8.56
C LYS A 87 2.52 -9.97 -7.05
N LEU A 88 3.25 -9.10 -6.36
CA LEU A 88 3.35 -9.18 -4.90
C LEU A 88 2.12 -8.63 -4.20
N ILE A 89 1.54 -7.54 -4.70
CA ILE A 89 0.25 -7.04 -4.19
C ILE A 89 -0.84 -8.07 -4.41
N LEU A 90 -0.98 -8.62 -5.62
CA LEU A 90 -2.00 -9.64 -5.88
C LEU A 90 -1.83 -10.86 -4.95
N ILE A 91 -0.61 -11.37 -4.76
CA ILE A 91 -0.34 -12.51 -3.87
C ILE A 91 -0.68 -12.18 -2.41
N THR A 92 -0.29 -10.99 -1.92
CA THR A 92 -0.61 -10.59 -0.55
C THR A 92 -2.10 -10.43 -0.32
N PHE A 93 -2.83 -9.84 -1.27
CA PHE A 93 -4.28 -9.76 -1.18
C PHE A 93 -4.92 -11.16 -1.24
N HIS A 94 -4.47 -12.05 -2.13
CA HIS A 94 -4.98 -13.43 -2.20
C HIS A 94 -4.81 -14.22 -0.90
N GLN A 95 -3.73 -13.98 -0.15
CA GLN A 95 -3.50 -14.61 1.16
C GLN A 95 -4.27 -13.93 2.29
N MET A 96 -4.74 -12.69 2.11
CA MET A 96 -5.48 -11.93 3.11
C MET A 96 -7.01 -12.09 2.98
N PHE A 97 -7.51 -12.52 1.83
CA PHE A 97 -8.92 -12.90 1.69
C PHE A 97 -9.12 -14.34 2.17
N PRO A 98 -10.12 -14.61 3.04
CA PRO A 98 -10.48 -15.98 3.37
C PRO A 98 -10.88 -16.71 2.08
N GLU A 99 -10.47 -17.97 1.94
CA GLU A 99 -10.97 -18.83 0.87
C GLU A 99 -12.50 -18.77 0.86
N PRO A 100 -13.15 -18.63 -0.30
CA PRO A 100 -14.60 -18.71 -0.36
C PRO A 100 -15.03 -20.08 0.18
N VAL A 101 -15.90 -20.04 1.19
CA VAL A 101 -16.55 -21.21 1.82
C VAL A 101 -17.45 -21.91 0.81
#